data_AF-A0A947VVE2-F1
#
_entry.id   AF-A0A947VVE2-F1
#
_cell.length_a   1.000
_cell.length_b   1.000
_cell.length_c   1.000
_cell.angle_alpha   90.00
_cell.angle_beta   90.00
_cell.angle_gamma   90.00
#
_symmetry.space_group_name_H-M   'P 1'
#
loop_
_entity.id
_entity.type
_entity.pdbx_description
1 polymer ?
#
loop_
_entity_poly.entity_id
_entity_poly.type
_entity_poly.pdbx_seq_one_letter_code
_entity_poly.pdbx_strand_id
1 'polypeptide(L)'
;MKTREFDKTIEDVSYKQKLDTYKNLSELIRLRSHQELACRKMLIPYFYLLLDIDSRSKYEKAEILWERPQFKGRCDLIIRVSWTNRLGNTEQKEFLWELKSQRMPLFNSKSETMLIPSKGLIEAENQLINYYDDLKNVPEFSNLSLGGIVIGNDDNLATFKDALEDAQKYRLIEDARRIRYEYFYSRCKVELLTWSEILYRIIKVTGKKFTNLVPAQLPTLDTVTDVSEVIGNFLN
;
A
#
# COMPACT_ATOMS: atom_id res chain seq x y z
N MET A 1 -17.26 -14.73 -7.76
CA MET A 1 -16.18 -13.79 -8.09
C MET A 1 -16.83 -12.48 -8.49
N LYS A 2 -16.33 -11.34 -7.99
CA LYS A 2 -16.81 -10.03 -8.42
C LYS A 2 -15.72 -9.39 -9.26
N THR A 3 -16.11 -8.83 -10.40
CA THR A 3 -15.23 -8.26 -11.41
C THR A 3 -15.71 -6.87 -11.76
N ARG A 4 -14.78 -5.96 -12.04
CA ARG A 4 -15.06 -4.62 -12.54
C ARG A 4 -14.00 -4.25 -13.55
N GLU A 5 -14.46 -3.90 -14.75
CA GLU A 5 -13.61 -3.42 -15.82
C GLU A 5 -13.56 -1.89 -15.83
N PHE A 6 -12.41 -1.36 -16.21
CA PHE A 6 -12.15 0.05 -16.39
C PHE A 6 -11.50 0.26 -17.77
N ASP A 7 -12.19 0.99 -18.63
CA ASP A 7 -11.65 1.47 -19.90
C ASP A 7 -11.10 2.89 -19.68
N LYS A 8 -9.81 3.11 -19.99
CA LYS A 8 -9.08 4.41 -20.03
C LYS A 8 -8.49 4.99 -18.72
N THR A 9 -7.63 5.99 -18.92
CA THR A 9 -6.67 6.61 -18.01
C THR A 9 -7.27 7.23 -16.74
N ILE A 10 -6.46 7.28 -15.68
CA ILE A 10 -6.67 7.88 -14.33
C ILE A 10 -7.41 9.25 -14.30
N GLU A 11 -7.47 9.94 -15.42
CA GLU A 11 -8.02 11.28 -15.61
C GLU A 11 -9.56 11.35 -15.58
N ASP A 12 -10.28 10.24 -15.75
CA ASP A 12 -11.75 10.26 -15.87
C ASP A 12 -12.52 10.30 -14.54
N VAL A 13 -11.84 10.15 -13.39
CA VAL A 13 -12.48 10.34 -12.07
C VAL A 13 -12.53 11.83 -11.74
N SER A 14 -13.75 12.38 -11.62
CA SER A 14 -13.93 13.80 -11.32
C SER A 14 -13.30 14.20 -9.98
N TYR A 15 -12.80 15.43 -9.87
CA TYR A 15 -12.26 15.99 -8.63
C TYR A 15 -13.21 15.79 -7.43
N LYS A 16 -14.51 15.98 -7.65
CA LYS A 16 -15.53 15.79 -6.61
C LYS A 16 -15.55 14.34 -6.10
N GLN A 17 -15.53 13.36 -7.01
CA GLN A 17 -15.48 11.94 -6.61
C GLN A 17 -14.21 11.61 -5.84
N LYS A 18 -13.05 12.16 -6.25
CA LYS A 18 -11.77 12.00 -5.53
C LYS A 18 -11.86 12.54 -4.10
N LEU A 19 -12.42 13.74 -3.92
CA LEU A 19 -12.64 14.35 -2.62
C LEU A 19 -13.62 13.57 -1.74
N ASP A 20 -14.75 13.17 -2.29
CA ASP A 20 -15.76 12.41 -1.54
C ASP A 20 -15.20 11.07 -1.09
N THR A 21 -14.38 10.42 -1.93
CA THR A 21 -13.69 9.18 -1.57
C THR A 21 -12.68 9.42 -0.46
N TYR A 22 -11.85 10.46 -0.57
CA TYR A 22 -10.90 10.81 0.49
C TYR A 22 -11.60 10.99 1.85
N LYS A 23 -12.67 11.80 1.90
CA LYS A 23 -13.41 12.06 3.13
C LYS A 23 -13.98 10.78 3.73
N ASN A 24 -14.65 9.98 2.91
CA ASN A 24 -15.30 8.75 3.35
C ASN A 24 -14.27 7.70 3.79
N LEU A 25 -13.17 7.52 3.05
CA LEU A 25 -12.11 6.58 3.41
C LEU A 25 -11.40 7.03 4.69
N SER A 26 -11.10 8.33 4.81
CA SER A 26 -10.53 8.91 6.03
C SER A 26 -11.43 8.67 7.23
N GLU A 27 -12.74 8.81 7.07
CA GLU A 27 -13.69 8.55 8.15
C GLU A 27 -13.75 7.05 8.51
N LEU A 28 -13.77 6.14 7.53
CA LEU A 28 -13.69 4.70 7.79
C LEU A 28 -12.41 4.30 8.53
N ILE A 29 -11.28 4.92 8.17
CA ILE A 29 -10.00 4.68 8.83
C ILE A 29 -10.07 5.14 10.29
N ARG A 30 -10.66 6.33 10.53
CA ARG A 30 -10.83 6.91 11.86
C ARG A 30 -11.79 6.14 12.77
N LEU A 31 -12.84 5.53 12.21
CA LEU A 31 -13.96 4.93 12.96
C LEU A 31 -13.61 3.71 13.85
N ARG A 32 -12.34 3.34 14.02
CA ARG A 32 -11.82 2.27 14.90
C ARG A 32 -12.67 0.97 14.93
N SER A 33 -13.42 0.65 13.88
CA SER A 33 -14.23 -0.56 13.75
C SER A 33 -13.67 -1.45 12.65
N HIS A 34 -14.10 -2.72 12.60
CA HIS A 34 -13.69 -3.68 11.57
C HIS A 34 -14.29 -3.32 10.20
N GLN A 35 -13.69 -2.31 9.55
CA GLN A 35 -14.15 -1.73 8.29
C GLN A 35 -13.29 -2.12 7.09
N GLU A 36 -12.45 -3.16 7.22
CA GLU A 36 -11.52 -3.58 6.16
C GLU A 36 -12.22 -3.78 4.81
N LEU A 37 -13.37 -4.46 4.81
CA LEU A 37 -14.17 -4.66 3.60
C LEU A 37 -14.72 -3.35 3.02
N ALA A 38 -15.08 -2.38 3.87
CA ALA A 38 -15.55 -1.08 3.42
C ALA A 38 -14.40 -0.25 2.82
N CYS A 39 -13.25 -0.19 3.50
CA CYS A 39 -12.04 0.46 2.99
C CYS A 39 -11.60 -0.13 1.65
N ARG A 40 -11.61 -1.46 1.52
CA ARG A 40 -11.30 -2.16 0.27
C ARG A 40 -12.23 -1.75 -0.87
N LYS A 41 -13.54 -1.71 -0.64
CA LYS A 41 -14.52 -1.28 -1.65
C LYS A 41 -14.28 0.17 -2.10
N MET A 42 -13.89 1.05 -1.18
CA MET A 42 -13.54 2.44 -1.49
C MET A 42 -12.27 2.57 -2.33
N LEU A 43 -11.33 1.63 -2.20
CA LEU A 43 -10.07 1.63 -2.93
C LEU A 43 -10.19 1.11 -4.37
N ILE A 44 -11.20 0.29 -4.69
CA ILE A 44 -11.37 -0.31 -6.03
C ILE A 44 -11.33 0.73 -7.17
N PRO A 45 -12.04 1.88 -7.13
CA PRO A 45 -11.95 2.89 -8.18
C PRO A 45 -10.58 3.60 -8.27
N TYR A 46 -9.73 3.40 -7.27
CA TYR A 46 -8.41 4.02 -7.11
C TYR A 46 -7.29 2.98 -7.13
N PHE A 47 -7.53 1.81 -7.72
CA PHE A 47 -6.56 0.71 -7.80
C PHE A 47 -5.20 1.16 -8.37
N TYR A 48 -5.20 2.16 -9.25
CA TYR A 48 -4.00 2.71 -9.86
C TYR A 48 -3.02 3.31 -8.83
N LEU A 49 -3.50 3.68 -7.65
CA LEU A 49 -2.65 4.12 -6.53
C LEU A 49 -1.83 2.97 -5.93
N LEU A 50 -2.17 1.71 -6.25
CA LEU A 50 -1.46 0.50 -5.85
C LEU A 50 -0.52 -0.02 -6.96
N LEU A 51 -0.28 0.76 -8.00
CA LEU A 51 0.66 0.39 -9.04
C LEU A 51 1.85 1.33 -8.91
N ASP A 52 3.09 0.81 -8.94
CA ASP A 52 4.29 1.63 -8.96
C ASP A 52 4.33 2.41 -10.29
N ILE A 53 3.99 3.69 -10.24
CA ILE A 53 3.80 4.56 -11.42
C ILE A 53 5.11 5.27 -11.77
N ASP A 54 6.21 4.53 -11.96
CA ASP A 54 7.30 5.06 -12.80
C ASP A 54 6.90 5.04 -14.30
N SER A 55 5.78 4.38 -14.59
CA SER A 55 5.19 4.26 -15.92
C SER A 55 4.27 5.43 -16.25
N ARG A 56 4.81 6.39 -17.02
CA ARG A 56 4.02 7.17 -18.00
C ARG A 56 3.31 6.28 -19.06
N SER A 57 3.42 4.95 -18.94
CA SER A 57 2.59 3.99 -19.65
C SER A 57 1.15 4.18 -19.22
N LYS A 58 0.35 4.81 -20.09
CA LYS A 58 -1.10 4.85 -19.97
C LYS A 58 -1.58 3.39 -20.04
N TYR A 59 -2.00 2.82 -18.92
CA TYR A 59 -2.76 1.57 -18.95
C TYR A 59 -3.98 1.80 -19.85
N GLU A 60 -4.22 0.88 -20.77
CA GLU A 60 -5.33 0.96 -21.71
C GLU A 60 -6.60 0.46 -21.06
N LYS A 61 -6.48 -0.65 -20.33
CA LYS A 61 -7.55 -1.30 -19.60
C LYS A 61 -7.06 -1.81 -18.26
N ALA A 62 -7.96 -1.85 -17.30
CA ALA A 62 -7.76 -2.57 -16.06
C ALA A 62 -8.99 -3.39 -15.69
N GLU A 63 -8.75 -4.60 -15.22
CA GLU A 63 -9.76 -5.48 -14.64
C GLU A 63 -9.40 -5.72 -13.18
N ILE A 64 -10.36 -5.45 -12.31
CA ILE A 64 -10.21 -5.66 -10.87
C ILE A 64 -11.03 -6.86 -10.47
N LEU A 65 -10.33 -7.89 -9.97
CA LEU A 65 -10.94 -9.05 -9.34
C LEU A 65 -10.79 -8.89 -7.83
N TRP A 66 -11.89 -8.99 -7.08
CA TRP A 66 -11.81 -8.95 -5.63
C TRP A 66 -12.58 -10.09 -4.99
N GLU A 67 -12.13 -10.45 -3.79
CA GLU A 67 -12.68 -11.58 -3.03
C GLU A 67 -12.69 -12.88 -3.86
N ARG A 68 -11.65 -13.11 -4.68
CA ARG A 68 -11.57 -14.29 -5.54
C ARG A 68 -11.23 -15.52 -4.67
N PRO A 69 -12.10 -16.54 -4.63
CA PRO A 69 -11.79 -17.79 -3.93
C PRO A 69 -10.58 -18.46 -4.58
N GLN A 70 -9.69 -18.98 -3.76
CA GLN A 70 -8.50 -19.75 -4.11
C GLN A 70 -8.49 -21.05 -3.31
N PHE A 71 -7.60 -21.97 -3.68
CA PHE A 71 -7.44 -23.21 -2.93
C PHE A 71 -6.98 -22.94 -1.50
N LYS A 72 -6.01 -22.02 -1.31
CA LYS A 72 -5.47 -21.65 0.01
C LYS A 72 -6.14 -20.44 0.67
N GLY A 73 -7.32 -20.02 0.21
CA GLY A 73 -8.07 -18.95 0.86
C GLY A 73 -8.83 -18.04 -0.09
N ARG A 74 -8.86 -16.74 0.20
CA ARG A 74 -9.56 -15.74 -0.61
C ARG A 74 -8.65 -14.56 -0.84
N CYS A 75 -8.22 -14.37 -2.08
CA CYS A 75 -7.41 -13.22 -2.44
C CYS A 75 -8.24 -11.94 -2.37
N ASP A 76 -7.71 -10.94 -1.69
CA ASP A 76 -8.42 -9.69 -1.46
C ASP A 76 -8.61 -8.89 -2.74
N LEU A 77 -7.52 -8.73 -3.50
CA LEU A 77 -7.50 -7.93 -4.71
C LEU A 77 -6.48 -8.49 -5.71
N ILE A 78 -6.92 -8.65 -6.96
CA ILE A 78 -6.07 -8.88 -8.12
C ILE A 78 -6.33 -7.76 -9.10
N ILE A 79 -5.28 -7.06 -9.50
CA ILE A 79 -5.33 -5.98 -10.47
C ILE A 79 -4.70 -6.49 -11.75
N ARG A 80 -5.50 -6.73 -12.78
CA ARG A 80 -5.03 -7.05 -14.13
C ARG A 80 -5.00 -5.76 -14.94
N VAL A 81 -3.85 -5.41 -15.51
CA VAL A 81 -3.69 -4.24 -16.37
C VAL A 81 -3.15 -4.65 -17.72
N SER A 82 -3.60 -3.95 -18.76
CA SER A 82 -3.01 -4.05 -20.10
C SER A 82 -2.39 -2.72 -20.51
N TRP A 83 -1.24 -2.77 -21.19
CA TRP A 83 -0.61 -1.60 -21.79
C TRP A 83 0.06 -1.97 -23.10
N THR A 84 0.16 -1.02 -24.01
CA THR A 84 0.99 -1.17 -25.20
C THR A 84 2.44 -0.79 -24.88
N ASN A 85 3.36 -1.72 -25.08
CA ASN A 85 4.79 -1.48 -24.88
C ASN A 85 5.37 -0.60 -26.01
N ARG A 86 6.67 -0.25 -25.92
CA ARG A 86 7.33 0.62 -26.92
C ARG A 86 7.41 0.02 -28.33
N LEU A 87 7.21 -1.29 -28.47
CA LEU A 87 7.21 -2.00 -29.74
C LEU A 87 5.82 -2.10 -30.36
N GLY A 88 4.78 -1.55 -29.72
CA GLY A 88 3.40 -1.64 -30.20
C GLY A 88 2.69 -2.94 -29.81
N ASN A 89 3.30 -3.79 -28.98
CA ASN A 89 2.66 -5.01 -28.50
C ASN A 89 1.86 -4.72 -27.23
N THR A 90 0.64 -5.24 -27.17
CA THR A 90 -0.16 -5.23 -25.94
C THR A 90 0.40 -6.29 -24.98
N GLU A 91 0.80 -5.85 -23.80
CA GLU A 91 1.22 -6.70 -22.69
C GLU A 91 0.13 -6.66 -21.61
N GLN A 92 -0.02 -7.79 -20.91
CA GLN A 92 -0.89 -7.92 -19.74
C GLN A 92 -0.04 -8.26 -18.53
N LYS A 93 -0.42 -7.74 -17.36
CA LYS A 93 0.20 -8.08 -16.08
C LYS A 93 -0.82 -8.08 -14.97
N GLU A 94 -0.65 -9.00 -14.04
CA GLU A 94 -1.49 -9.13 -12.87
C GLU A 94 -0.71 -8.86 -11.57
N PHE A 95 -1.32 -8.10 -10.67
CA PHE A 95 -0.74 -7.77 -9.37
C PHE A 95 -1.64 -8.28 -8.25
N LEU A 96 -1.06 -9.09 -7.37
CA LEU A 96 -1.74 -9.57 -6.16
C LEU A 96 -1.56 -8.58 -5.01
N TRP A 97 -2.66 -8.28 -4.33
CA TRP A 97 -2.68 -7.39 -3.18
C TRP A 97 -3.45 -8.02 -2.03
N GLU A 98 -2.85 -7.95 -0.83
CA GLU A 98 -3.49 -8.33 0.43
C GLU A 98 -3.81 -7.08 1.25
N LEU A 99 -5.03 -6.97 1.76
CA LEU A 99 -5.50 -5.77 2.46
C LEU A 99 -5.96 -6.13 3.86
N LYS A 100 -5.26 -5.62 4.87
CA LYS A 100 -5.59 -5.79 6.28
C LYS A 100 -6.20 -4.54 6.89
N SER A 101 -6.86 -4.73 8.03
CA SER A 101 -7.40 -3.62 8.81
C SER A 101 -6.37 -2.51 9.05
N GLN A 102 -6.84 -1.28 8.93
CA GLN A 102 -6.15 -0.05 9.31
C GLN A 102 -5.73 0.03 10.78
N ARG A 103 -6.32 -0.80 11.65
CA ARG A 103 -5.97 -0.83 13.07
C ARG A 103 -4.82 -1.75 13.38
N MET A 104 -4.43 -2.60 12.43
CA MET A 104 -3.43 -3.62 12.66
C MET A 104 -2.04 -2.98 12.64
N PRO A 105 -1.27 -3.07 13.75
CA PRO A 105 0.09 -2.55 13.76
C PRO A 105 0.97 -3.38 12.83
N LEU A 106 1.97 -2.75 12.21
CA LEU A 106 2.96 -3.44 11.39
C LEU A 106 3.95 -4.19 12.28
N PHE A 107 4.30 -3.62 13.43
CA PHE A 107 5.32 -4.15 14.33
C PHE A 107 4.88 -4.18 15.80
N ASN A 108 5.61 -4.95 16.59
CA ASN A 108 5.51 -4.97 18.05
C ASN A 108 6.92 -4.85 18.66
N SER A 109 7.04 -4.12 19.77
CA SER A 109 8.30 -4.04 20.50
C SER A 109 8.65 -5.40 21.13
N LYS A 110 9.82 -5.92 20.79
CA LYS A 110 10.42 -7.06 21.50
C LYS A 110 11.25 -6.57 22.69
N SER A 111 11.95 -5.46 22.53
CA SER A 111 12.69 -4.69 23.54
C SER A 111 12.66 -3.20 23.20
N GLU A 112 13.24 -2.36 24.05
CA GLU A 112 13.38 -0.89 23.83
C GLU A 112 14.15 -0.52 22.56
N THR A 113 14.96 -1.45 22.04
CA THR A 113 15.84 -1.23 20.87
C THR A 113 15.45 -2.07 19.66
N MET A 114 14.40 -2.89 19.74
CA MET A 114 14.08 -3.85 18.68
C MET A 114 12.58 -4.03 18.49
N LEU A 115 12.16 -3.84 17.25
CA LEU A 115 10.83 -4.19 16.76
C LEU A 115 10.85 -5.53 16.03
N ILE A 116 9.76 -6.26 16.14
CA ILE A 116 9.49 -7.46 15.34
C ILE A 116 8.20 -7.28 14.54
N PRO A 117 8.06 -7.90 13.37
CA PRO A 117 6.80 -7.91 12.62
C PRO A 117 5.64 -8.36 13.51
N SER A 118 4.50 -7.70 13.37
CA SER A 118 3.29 -8.14 14.03
C SER A 118 2.82 -9.46 13.44
N LYS A 119 2.05 -10.23 14.22
CA LYS A 119 1.42 -11.46 13.72
C LYS A 119 0.60 -11.19 12.46
N GLY A 120 -0.12 -10.07 12.43
CA GLY A 120 -0.97 -9.70 11.31
C GLY A 120 -0.19 -9.36 10.03
N LEU A 121 0.99 -8.72 10.16
CA LEU A 121 1.88 -8.51 9.01
C LEU A 121 2.41 -9.85 8.47
N ILE A 122 2.87 -10.74 9.35
CA ILE A 122 3.36 -12.08 8.96
C ILE A 122 2.25 -12.89 8.26
N GLU A 123 1.02 -12.82 8.79
CA GLU A 123 -0.14 -13.48 8.17
C GLU A 123 -0.43 -12.92 6.78
N ALA A 124 -0.39 -11.59 6.60
CA ALA A 124 -0.60 -10.96 5.30
C ALA A 124 0.48 -11.36 4.27
N GLU A 125 1.74 -11.38 4.68
CA GLU A 125 2.85 -11.84 3.83
C GLU A 125 2.67 -13.30 3.39
N ASN A 126 2.34 -14.17 4.34
CA ASN A 126 2.11 -15.59 4.06
C ASN A 126 0.91 -15.80 3.13
N GLN A 127 -0.18 -15.06 3.32
CA GLN A 127 -1.35 -15.12 2.45
C GLN A 127 -1.00 -14.68 1.03
N LEU A 128 -0.28 -13.57 0.88
CA LEU A 128 0.14 -13.06 -0.42
C LEU A 128 1.00 -14.08 -1.18
N ILE A 129 1.98 -14.71 -0.52
CA ILE A 129 2.83 -15.76 -1.11
C ILE A 129 2.01 -16.99 -1.51
N ASN A 130 1.09 -17.43 -0.64
CA ASN A 130 0.24 -18.58 -0.91
C ASN A 130 -0.68 -18.35 -2.12
N TYR A 131 -1.25 -17.15 -2.26
CA TYR A 131 -2.07 -16.81 -3.41
C TYR A 131 -1.25 -16.76 -4.71
N TYR A 132 -0.02 -16.26 -4.65
CA TYR A 132 0.88 -16.31 -5.80
C TYR A 132 1.20 -17.75 -6.23
N ASP A 133 1.54 -18.61 -5.27
CA ASP A 133 1.84 -20.01 -5.54
C ASP A 133 0.65 -20.77 -6.15
N ASP A 134 -0.56 -20.47 -5.68
CA ASP A 134 -1.80 -21.06 -6.20
C ASP A 134 -2.09 -20.61 -7.64
N LEU A 135 -1.77 -19.36 -7.98
CA LEU A 135 -2.18 -18.74 -9.24
C LEU A 135 -1.11 -18.76 -10.34
N LYS A 136 0.18 -18.86 -10.01
CA LYS A 136 1.28 -18.74 -10.99
C LYS A 136 1.27 -19.78 -12.11
N ASN A 137 0.62 -20.92 -11.89
CA ASN A 137 0.51 -22.01 -12.88
C ASN A 137 -0.88 -22.07 -13.54
N VAL A 138 -1.79 -21.16 -13.19
CA VAL A 138 -3.12 -21.08 -13.80
C VAL A 138 -3.00 -20.33 -15.13
N PRO A 139 -3.41 -20.91 -16.28
CA PRO A 139 -3.21 -20.31 -17.60
C PRO A 139 -3.79 -18.88 -17.76
N GLU A 140 -4.82 -18.55 -16.99
CA GLU A 140 -5.45 -17.22 -16.95
C GLU A 140 -4.53 -16.11 -16.37
N PHE A 141 -3.46 -16.47 -15.67
CA PHE A 141 -2.53 -15.58 -14.98
C PHE A 141 -1.11 -15.76 -15.52
N SER A 142 -0.92 -15.45 -16.79
CA SER A 142 0.33 -15.69 -17.51
C SER A 142 1.48 -14.75 -17.10
N ASN A 143 1.18 -13.60 -16.50
CA ASN A 143 2.20 -12.62 -16.06
C ASN A 143 1.90 -12.09 -14.66
N LEU A 144 1.79 -13.03 -13.73
CA LEU A 144 1.49 -12.74 -12.33
C LEU A 144 2.69 -12.16 -11.58
N SER A 145 2.45 -11.12 -10.81
CA SER A 145 3.42 -10.51 -9.89
C SER A 145 2.80 -10.27 -8.52
N LEU A 146 3.65 -10.23 -7.49
CA LEU A 146 3.25 -9.68 -6.20
C LEU A 146 3.15 -8.16 -6.34
N GLY A 147 2.01 -7.59 -5.94
CA GLY A 147 1.83 -6.16 -5.86
C GLY A 147 2.25 -5.64 -4.50
N GLY A 148 1.54 -6.04 -3.45
CA GLY A 148 1.85 -5.53 -2.12
C GLY A 148 0.84 -5.88 -1.03
N ILE A 149 1.04 -5.22 0.10
CA ILE A 149 0.20 -5.32 1.29
C ILE A 149 -0.22 -3.91 1.68
N VAL A 150 -1.53 -3.72 1.93
CA VAL A 150 -2.05 -2.50 2.59
C VAL A 150 -2.48 -2.87 4.00
N ILE A 151 -1.84 -2.29 5.01
CA ILE A 151 -2.05 -2.66 6.42
C ILE A 151 -1.79 -1.49 7.35
N GLY A 152 -2.59 -1.37 8.41
CA GLY A 152 -2.33 -0.41 9.47
C GLY A 152 -2.52 1.06 9.07
N ASN A 153 -2.16 1.93 10.00
CA ASN A 153 -2.25 3.38 9.85
C ASN A 153 -1.04 4.03 10.51
N ASP A 154 -0.68 5.24 10.10
CA ASP A 154 0.51 5.94 10.62
C ASP A 154 0.41 6.21 12.13
N ASP A 155 -0.82 6.36 12.65
CA ASP A 155 -1.09 6.51 14.09
C ASP A 155 -0.80 5.23 14.92
N ASN A 156 -0.63 4.08 14.27
CA ASN A 156 -0.47 2.79 14.94
C ASN A 156 0.47 1.85 14.18
N LEU A 157 1.62 2.35 13.74
CA LEU A 157 2.61 1.53 13.01
C LEU A 157 3.22 0.43 13.88
N ALA A 158 3.39 0.68 15.18
CA ALA A 158 3.94 -0.29 16.10
C ALA A 158 3.31 -0.20 17.49
N THR A 159 3.23 -1.33 18.19
CA THR A 159 2.95 -1.32 19.63
C THR A 159 4.24 -1.32 20.44
N PHE A 160 4.31 -0.47 21.47
CA PHE A 160 5.44 -0.37 22.38
C PHE A 160 5.00 -0.76 23.78
N LYS A 161 5.81 -1.58 24.46
CA LYS A 161 5.60 -1.93 25.88
C LYS A 161 6.13 -0.85 26.81
N ASP A 162 7.24 -0.24 26.43
CA ASP A 162 7.94 0.75 27.24
C ASP A 162 7.60 2.17 26.77
N ALA A 163 7.70 3.13 27.70
CA ALA A 163 7.50 4.53 27.42
C ALA A 163 8.75 5.10 26.72
N LEU A 164 8.76 5.05 25.39
CA LEU A 164 9.81 5.63 24.55
C LEU A 164 9.44 7.04 24.09
N GLU A 165 10.45 7.87 23.82
CA GLU A 165 10.29 9.16 23.15
C GLU A 165 9.85 8.96 21.68
N ASP A 166 9.08 9.90 21.13
CA ASP A 166 8.52 9.76 19.79
C ASP A 166 9.59 9.70 18.68
N ALA A 167 10.69 10.44 18.84
CA ALA A 167 11.83 10.39 17.92
C ALA A 167 12.53 9.01 17.94
N GLN A 168 12.54 8.33 19.09
CA GLN A 168 13.07 6.96 19.19
C GLN A 168 12.10 5.96 18.55
N LYS A 169 10.79 6.07 18.82
CA LYS A 169 9.77 5.22 18.19
C LYS A 169 9.83 5.30 16.67
N TYR A 170 9.90 6.52 16.13
CA TYR A 170 9.96 6.76 14.69
C TYR A 170 11.19 6.08 14.07
N ARG A 171 12.37 6.30 14.63
CA ARG A 171 13.62 5.66 14.15
C ARG A 171 13.51 4.13 14.12
N LEU A 172 13.01 3.53 15.20
CA LEU A 172 12.83 2.08 15.27
C LEU A 172 11.86 1.54 14.22
N ILE A 173 10.77 2.28 13.95
CA ILE A 173 9.79 1.91 12.92
C ILE A 173 10.42 1.99 11.53
N GLU A 174 11.11 3.08 11.21
CA GLU A 174 11.76 3.26 9.90
C GLU A 174 12.84 2.20 9.67
N ASP A 175 13.68 1.91 10.68
CA ASP A 175 14.66 0.83 10.60
C ASP A 175 14.00 -0.53 10.38
N ALA A 176 12.92 -0.84 11.09
CA ALA A 176 12.19 -2.09 10.90
C ALA A 176 11.56 -2.19 9.51
N ARG A 177 10.96 -1.10 8.98
CA ARG A 177 10.43 -1.04 7.61
C ARG A 177 11.54 -1.25 6.59
N ARG A 178 12.66 -0.55 6.75
CA ARG A 178 13.83 -0.63 5.85
C ARG A 178 14.40 -2.04 5.83
N ILE A 179 14.67 -2.64 6.98
CA ILE A 179 15.17 -4.03 7.08
C ILE A 179 14.17 -4.99 6.42
N ARG A 180 12.88 -4.84 6.69
CA ARG A 180 11.87 -5.71 6.06
C ARG A 180 11.89 -5.57 4.54
N TYR A 181 11.95 -4.34 4.04
CA TYR A 181 12.03 -4.07 2.61
C TYR A 181 13.27 -4.68 1.97
N GLU A 182 14.46 -4.39 2.51
CA GLU A 182 15.74 -4.87 1.99
C GLU A 182 15.78 -6.40 1.88
N TYR A 183 15.36 -7.11 2.94
CA TYR A 183 15.54 -8.55 3.04
C TYR A 183 14.35 -9.38 2.55
N PHE A 184 13.13 -8.86 2.59
CA PHE A 184 11.91 -9.62 2.25
C PHE A 184 11.21 -9.11 0.99
N TYR A 185 11.18 -7.80 0.73
CA TYR A 185 10.29 -7.23 -0.28
C TYR A 185 10.99 -6.82 -1.57
N SER A 186 12.22 -6.32 -1.49
CA SER A 186 12.98 -5.73 -2.61
C SER A 186 13.10 -6.67 -3.81
N ARG A 187 13.44 -7.94 -3.56
CA ARG A 187 13.66 -8.96 -4.60
C ARG A 187 12.41 -9.28 -5.41
N CYS A 188 11.25 -9.24 -4.75
CA CYS A 188 9.95 -9.53 -5.36
C CYS A 188 9.15 -8.27 -5.69
N LYS A 189 9.70 -7.08 -5.45
CA LYS A 189 9.05 -5.77 -5.61
C LYS A 189 7.70 -5.68 -4.89
N VAL A 190 7.60 -6.26 -3.69
CA VAL A 190 6.40 -6.16 -2.85
C VAL A 190 6.35 -4.76 -2.24
N GLU A 191 5.26 -4.03 -2.44
CA GLU A 191 5.02 -2.78 -1.71
C GLU A 191 4.38 -3.06 -0.35
N LEU A 192 4.83 -2.37 0.70
CA LEU A 192 4.16 -2.34 1.99
C LEU A 192 3.64 -0.92 2.24
N LEU A 193 2.33 -0.77 2.24
CA LEU A 193 1.63 0.51 2.36
C LEU A 193 0.73 0.54 3.59
N THR A 194 0.61 1.71 4.20
CA THR A 194 -0.40 2.00 5.21
C THR A 194 -1.63 2.62 4.55
N TRP A 195 -2.77 2.57 5.24
CA TRP A 195 -3.96 3.25 4.76
C TRP A 195 -3.79 4.78 4.72
N SER A 196 -2.90 5.35 5.55
CA SER A 196 -2.49 6.76 5.47
C SER A 196 -1.70 7.06 4.19
N GLU A 197 -0.77 6.18 3.80
CA GLU A 197 -0.04 6.32 2.53
C GLU A 197 -1.01 6.28 1.33
N ILE A 198 -2.05 5.45 1.37
CA ILE A 198 -3.12 5.45 0.36
C ILE A 198 -3.86 6.79 0.31
N LEU A 199 -4.27 7.34 1.47
CA LEU A 199 -4.91 8.65 1.54
C LEU A 199 -4.01 9.76 0.97
N TYR A 200 -2.73 9.74 1.32
CA TYR A 200 -1.74 10.67 0.78
C TYR A 200 -1.63 10.56 -0.75
N ARG A 201 -1.58 9.34 -1.29
CA ARG A 201 -1.59 9.10 -2.74
C ARG A 201 -2.86 9.66 -3.41
N ILE A 202 -4.05 9.53 -2.79
CA ILE A 202 -5.31 10.14 -3.28
C ILE A 202 -5.19 11.68 -3.34
N ILE A 203 -4.70 12.31 -2.28
CA ILE A 203 -4.50 13.78 -2.25
C ILE A 203 -3.57 14.21 -3.37
N LYS A 204 -2.42 13.54 -3.50
CA LYS A 204 -1.37 13.88 -4.48
C LYS A 204 -1.92 13.85 -5.91
N VAL A 205 -2.70 12.84 -6.28
CA VAL A 205 -3.31 12.74 -7.63
C VAL A 205 -4.50 13.67 -7.85
N THR A 206 -5.04 14.27 -6.80
CA THR A 206 -6.14 15.23 -6.89
C THR A 206 -5.65 16.66 -7.15
N GLY A 207 -4.32 16.89 -7.07
CA GLY A 207 -3.70 18.21 -7.23
C GLY A 207 -3.76 19.02 -5.93
N LYS A 208 -2.78 19.92 -5.73
CA LYS A 208 -2.44 20.69 -4.51
C LYS A 208 -3.54 21.56 -3.85
N LYS A 209 -4.84 21.30 -4.04
CA LYS A 209 -5.96 22.08 -3.47
C LYS A 209 -6.47 21.60 -2.10
N PHE A 210 -5.72 20.73 -1.41
CA PHE A 210 -6.05 20.24 -0.06
C PHE A 210 -5.13 20.78 1.05
N THR A 211 -4.62 22.01 0.91
CA THR A 211 -3.81 22.65 1.98
C THR A 211 -4.53 22.76 3.33
N ASN A 212 -5.85 22.52 3.38
CA ASN A 212 -6.69 22.66 4.57
C ASN A 212 -7.22 21.33 5.12
N LEU A 213 -6.84 20.17 4.57
CA LEU A 213 -7.31 18.84 5.04
C LEU A 213 -6.20 17.92 5.57
N VAL A 214 -4.95 18.42 5.67
CA VAL A 214 -3.91 17.72 6.42
C VAL A 214 -4.36 17.73 7.89
N PRO A 215 -4.51 16.57 8.56
CA PRO A 215 -4.68 16.55 10.01
C PRO A 215 -3.52 17.34 10.60
N ALA A 216 -3.81 18.35 11.42
CA ALA A 216 -2.77 19.02 12.19
C ALA A 216 -1.95 17.93 12.90
N GLN A 217 -0.64 17.89 12.63
CA GLN A 217 0.36 16.91 13.09
C GLN A 217 0.59 15.68 12.19
N LEU A 218 1.03 15.90 10.95
CA LEU A 218 2.29 15.24 10.57
C LEU A 218 3.41 16.12 11.12
N PRO A 219 4.44 15.58 11.80
CA PRO A 219 5.60 16.40 12.17
C PRO A 219 6.17 16.99 10.89
N THR A 220 6.03 18.31 10.74
CA THR A 220 6.68 19.03 9.66
C THR A 220 8.17 18.83 9.84
N LEU A 221 8.82 18.35 8.78
CA LEU A 221 10.25 18.07 8.71
C LEU A 221 11.05 19.38 8.61
N ASP A 222 10.70 20.38 9.42
CA ASP A 222 11.26 21.74 9.39
C ASP A 222 12.36 21.95 10.44
N THR A 223 12.95 20.88 10.99
CA THR A 223 14.10 21.00 11.91
C THR A 223 15.28 20.08 11.60
N VAL A 224 15.33 19.43 10.43
CA VAL A 224 16.60 18.90 9.91
C VAL A 224 17.14 19.92 8.91
N THR A 225 17.67 21.02 9.43
CA THR A 225 18.69 21.78 8.72
C THR A 225 19.86 20.84 8.51
N ASP A 226 20.05 20.49 7.24
CA ASP A 226 21.20 19.81 6.68
C ASP A 226 21.12 18.28 6.48
N VAL A 227 20.48 17.90 5.37
CA VAL A 227 20.48 16.52 4.84
C VAL A 227 21.89 16.10 4.35
N SER A 228 22.84 17.04 4.22
CA SER A 228 24.21 16.71 3.79
C SER A 228 25.06 16.06 4.88
N GLU A 229 24.73 16.23 6.17
CA GLU A 229 25.41 15.53 7.27
C GLU A 229 25.00 14.05 7.40
N VAL A 230 23.77 13.70 7.01
CA VAL A 230 23.29 12.30 7.08
C VAL A 230 23.84 11.47 5.91
N ILE A 231 24.16 12.08 4.77
CA ILE A 231 24.71 11.35 3.61
C ILE A 231 26.26 11.33 3.64
N GLY A 232 26.90 12.31 4.27
CA GLY A 232 28.37 12.43 4.32
C GLY A 232 29.12 11.37 5.14
N ASN A 233 28.43 10.61 6.01
CA ASN A 233 29.06 9.57 6.85
C ASN A 233 28.86 8.14 6.33
N PHE A 234 28.28 7.94 5.14
CA PHE A 234 28.03 6.59 4.58
C PHE A 234 28.84 6.26 3.33
N LEU A 235 29.81 7.10 2.98
CA LEU A 235 30.82 6.81 1.96
C LEU A 235 32.22 7.11 2.52
N ASN A 236 32.68 6.26 3.44
CA ASN A 236 34.09 5.95 3.70
C ASN A 236 34.18 4.54 4.28
#